data_AF-A0A086KAS7-F1
#
_entry.id   AF-A0A086KAS7-F1
#
_cell.length_a   1.000
_cell.length_b   1.000
_cell.length_c   1.000
_cell.angle_alpha   90.00
_cell.angle_beta   90.00
_cell.angle_gamma   90.00
#
_symmetry.space_group_name_H-M   'P 1'
#
loop_
_entity.id
_entity.type
_entity.pdbx_description
1 polymer ?
#
loop_
_entity_poly.entity_id
_entity_poly.type
_entity_poly.pdbx_seq_one_letter_code
_entity_poly.pdbx_strand_id
1 'polypeptide(L)' 'MEKVKANQSLHGLLVDMADCDKDKRYMAASDVTALVLDARLDLDAAVQDQVVRAFLNQLEDSSVDVQGHA' A
#
# COMPACT_ATOMS: atom_id res chain seq x y z
N MET A 1 5.30 20.56 -1.37
CA MET A 1 3.82 20.43 -1.34
C MET A 1 3.36 19.10 -1.92
N GLU A 2 3.95 18.63 -3.03
CA GLU A 2 3.65 17.31 -3.63
C GLU A 2 4.02 16.12 -2.74
N LYS A 3 5.20 16.12 -2.09
CA LYS A 3 5.62 15.05 -1.17
C LYS A 3 4.67 14.84 0.02
N VAL A 4 4.15 15.93 0.60
CA VAL A 4 3.18 15.85 1.72
C VAL A 4 1.87 15.24 1.26
N LYS A 5 1.41 15.57 0.05
CA LYS A 5 0.22 14.95 -0.55
C LYS A 5 0.48 13.47 -0.83
N ALA A 6 1.65 13.10 -1.34
CA ALA A 6 2.01 11.70 -1.58
C ALA A 6 2.05 10.88 -0.28
N ASN A 7 2.59 11.43 0.82
CA ASN A 7 2.54 10.75 2.13
C ASN A 7 1.12 10.60 2.69
N GLN A 8 0.26 11.63 2.52
CA GLN A 8 -1.15 11.53 2.92
C GLN A 8 -1.90 10.48 2.08
N SER A 9 -1.62 10.42 0.78
CA SER A 9 -2.14 9.39 -0.11
C SER A 9 -1.66 8.00 0.30
N LEU A 10 -0.37 7.83 0.63
CA LEU A 10 0.16 6.55 1.08
C LEU A 10 -0.56 6.03 2.33
N HIS A 11 -0.75 6.89 3.34
CA HIS A 11 -1.46 6.48 4.55
C HIS A 11 -2.91 6.04 4.26
N GLY A 12 -3.60 6.74 3.36
CA GLY A 12 -4.95 6.33 2.93
C GLY A 12 -4.94 4.94 2.29
N LEU A 13 -4.01 4.72 1.36
CA LEU A 13 -3.88 3.43 0.67
C LEU A 13 -3.53 2.29 1.62
N LEU A 14 -2.65 2.51 2.61
CA LEU A 14 -2.34 1.49 3.62
C LEU A 14 -3.55 1.09 4.47
N VAL A 15 -4.49 2.03 4.71
CA VAL A 15 -5.77 1.71 5.35
C VAL A 15 -6.67 0.90 4.40
N ASP A 16 -6.73 1.29 3.12
CA ASP A 16 -7.56 0.60 2.12
C ASP A 16 -7.07 -0.83 1.83
N MET A 17 -5.78 -1.14 2.02
CA MET A 17 -5.23 -2.51 1.92
C MET A 17 -5.80 -3.49 2.96
N ALA A 18 -6.45 -2.98 4.02
CA ALA A 18 -7.14 -3.78 5.04
C ALA A 18 -8.68 -3.66 4.99
N ASP A 19 -9.24 -3.06 3.93
CA ASP A 19 -10.69 -2.87 3.78
C ASP A 19 -11.42 -4.22 3.59
N CYS A 20 -12.71 -4.29 3.93
CA CYS A 20 -13.49 -5.51 3.72
C CYS A 20 -13.77 -5.76 2.23
N ASP A 21 -13.73 -4.71 1.41
CA ASP A 21 -13.89 -4.78 -0.04
C ASP A 21 -12.61 -5.29 -0.72
N LYS A 22 -12.73 -6.41 -1.43
CA LYS A 22 -11.64 -7.02 -2.20
C LYS A 22 -11.04 -6.07 -3.22
N ASP A 23 -11.89 -5.35 -3.95
CA ASP A 23 -11.44 -4.51 -5.07
C ASP A 23 -10.67 -3.30 -4.54
N LYS A 24 -11.06 -2.76 -3.38
CA LYS A 24 -10.27 -1.74 -2.70
C LYS A 24 -8.91 -2.25 -2.26
N ARG A 25 -8.85 -3.43 -1.63
CA ARG A 25 -7.57 -4.00 -1.20
C ARG A 25 -6.63 -4.26 -2.37
N TYR A 26 -7.17 -4.79 -3.47
CA TYR A 26 -6.45 -5.00 -4.72
C TYR A 26 -5.92 -3.68 -5.29
N MET A 27 -6.79 -2.68 -5.46
CA MET A 27 -6.42 -1.39 -6.04
C MET A 27 -5.40 -0.67 -5.17
N ALA A 28 -5.56 -0.72 -3.85
CA ALA A 28 -4.65 -0.10 -2.91
C ALA A 28 -3.24 -0.71 -2.97
N ALA A 29 -3.11 -2.03 -3.09
CA ALA A 29 -1.81 -2.70 -3.23
C ALA A 29 -1.06 -2.24 -4.49
N SER A 30 -1.78 -2.16 -5.61
CA SER A 30 -1.25 -1.66 -6.88
C SER A 30 -0.81 -0.20 -6.77
N ASP A 31 -1.64 0.66 -6.17
CA ASP A 31 -1.36 2.08 -6.03
C ASP A 31 -0.21 2.35 -5.05
N VAL A 32 -0.09 1.59 -3.95
CA VAL A 32 1.07 1.65 -3.04
C VAL A 32 2.33 1.27 -3.80
N THR A 33 2.31 0.17 -4.55
CA THR A 33 3.46 -0.29 -5.34
C THR A 33 3.91 0.79 -6.32
N ALA A 34 2.98 1.35 -7.09
CA ALA A 34 3.27 2.42 -8.04
C ALA A 34 3.88 3.65 -7.33
N LEU A 35 3.30 4.05 -6.19
CA LEU A 35 3.73 5.24 -5.45
C LEU A 35 5.12 5.07 -4.83
N VAL A 36 5.45 3.87 -4.34
CA VAL A 36 6.78 3.55 -3.77
C VAL A 36 7.84 3.46 -4.87
N LEU A 37 7.53 2.85 -6.02
CA LEU A 37 8.49 2.68 -7.13
C LEU A 37 8.79 3.97 -7.90
N ASP A 38 7.85 4.92 -7.97
CA ASP A 38 8.00 6.17 -8.72
C ASP A 38 8.95 7.19 -8.03
N ALA A 39 9.67 6.80 -6.97
CA ALA A 39 10.66 7.60 -6.24
C ALA A 39 10.17 8.98 -5.75
N ARG A 40 8.85 9.21 -5.75
CA ARG A 40 8.21 10.47 -5.29
C ARG A 40 8.16 10.57 -3.76
N LEU A 41 8.43 9.46 -3.08
CA LEU A 41 8.39 9.34 -1.64
C LEU A 41 9.80 9.22 -1.06
N ASP A 42 10.07 10.06 -0.08
CA ASP A 42 11.22 9.91 0.81
C ASP A 42 10.67 9.24 2.06
N LEU A 43 10.74 7.91 2.11
CA LEU A 43 10.14 7.12 3.17
C LEU A 43 11.13 6.99 4.32
N ASP A 44 10.74 7.48 5.49
CA ASP A 44 11.48 7.13 6.70
C ASP A 44 11.34 5.63 7.03
N ALA A 45 12.20 5.14 7.91
CA ALA A 45 12.23 3.72 8.27
C ALA A 45 10.91 3.21 8.86
N ALA A 46 10.16 4.05 9.58
CA ALA A 46 8.89 3.65 10.16
C ALA A 46 7.81 3.47 9.09
N VAL A 47 7.78 4.35 8.08
CA VAL A 47 6.84 4.21 6.96
C VAL A 47 7.23 3.02 6.08
N GLN A 48 8.51 2.77 5.86
CA GLN A 48 8.96 1.56 5.15
C GLN A 48 8.51 0.28 5.86
N ASP A 49 8.64 0.20 7.19
CA ASP A 49 8.15 -0.95 7.98
C ASP A 49 6.64 -1.14 7.84
N GLN A 50 5.85 -0.05 7.83
CA GLN A 50 4.40 -0.12 7.61
C GLN A 50 4.04 -0.66 6.23
N VAL A 51 4.69 -0.18 5.17
CA VAL A 51 4.48 -0.65 3.80
C VAL A 51 4.80 -2.14 3.69
N VAL A 52 5.96 -2.58 4.21
CA VAL A 52 6.36 -3.99 4.17
C VAL A 52 5.37 -4.86 4.94
N ARG A 53 4.94 -4.46 6.14
CA ARG A 53 3.93 -5.19 6.92
C ARG A 53 2.59 -5.29 6.18
N ALA A 54 2.16 -4.23 5.49
CA ALA A 54 0.92 -4.25 4.72
C ALA A 54 0.97 -5.29 3.59
N PHE A 55 2.09 -5.38 2.86
CA PHE A 55 2.28 -6.40 1.83
C PHE A 55 2.40 -7.81 2.39
N LEU A 56 3.13 -8.00 3.50
CA LEU A 56 3.19 -9.30 4.18
C LEU A 56 1.80 -9.78 4.60
N ASN A 57 0.94 -8.89 5.10
CA ASN A 57 -0.45 -9.24 5.43
C ASN A 57 -1.27 -9.59 4.17
N GLN A 58 -1.04 -8.92 3.03
CA GLN A 58 -1.75 -9.27 1.79
C GLN A 58 -1.33 -10.62 1.20
N LEU A 59 -0.09 -11.07 1.41
CA LEU A 59 0.31 -12.43 1.03
C LEU A 59 -0.48 -13.50 1.80
N GLU A 60 -1.04 -13.16 2.95
CA GLU A 60 -1.91 -14.01 3.77
C GLU A 60 -3.40 -13.78 3.50
N ASP A 61 -3.75 -12.94 2.51
CA ASP A 61 -5.14 -12.57 2.23
C ASP A 61 -5.99 -13.77 1.80
N SER A 62 -7.28 -13.76 2.11
CA SER A 62 -8.23 -14.79 1.66
C SER A 62 -8.39 -14.90 0.13
N SER A 63 -8.04 -13.85 -0.63
CA SER A 63 -8.18 -13.78 -2.08
C SER A 63 -6.83 -13.94 -2.80
N VAL A 64 -6.75 -14.93 -3.69
CA VAL A 64 -5.58 -15.15 -4.56
C VAL A 64 -5.29 -13.95 -5.46
N ASP A 65 -6.32 -13.24 -5.92
CA ASP A 65 -6.15 -12.04 -6.76
C ASP A 65 -5.36 -10.95 -6.01
N VAL A 66 -5.66 -10.79 -4.72
CA VAL A 66 -5.02 -9.81 -3.85
C VAL A 66 -3.61 -10.28 -3.46
N GLN A 67 -3.44 -11.56 -3.11
CA GLN A 67 -2.11 -12.15 -2.87
C GLN A 67 -1.16 -11.95 -4.05
N GLY A 68 -1.64 -12.10 -5.29
CA GLY A 68 -0.83 -11.94 -6.49
C GLY A 68 -0.39 -10.51 -6.80
N HIS A 69 -0.94 -9.52 -6.08
CA HIS A 69 -0.62 -8.10 -6.23
C HIS A 69 0.16 -7.52 -5.05
N ALA A 70 0.54 -8.37 -4.10
CA ALA A 70 1.46 -8.05 -3.01
C ALA A 70 2.92 -8.28 -3.41
#